data_AF-A0AAV5RML3-F1
#
_entry.id   AF-A0AAV5RML3-F1
#
_cell.length_a   1.000
_cell.length_b   1.000
_cell.length_c   1.000
_cell.angle_alpha   90.00
_cell.angle_beta   90.00
_cell.angle_gamma   90.00
#
_symmetry.space_group_name_H-M   'P 1'
#
loop_
_entity.id
_entity.type
_entity.pdbx_description
1 polymer ?
#
loop_
_entity_poly.entity_id
_entity_poly.type
_entity_poly.pdbx_seq_one_letter_code
_entity_poly.pdbx_strand_id
1 'polypeptide(L)'
;MKPTPLTAACDNVYEPFEDSFFLLDCLELEEPVLRGFKAPLVAEIGCGSGVVSAFLPSLIDLYIPMASDVNPAACTTTLSTWEKNSNTYNPKLPEIEVVRGSLLGFLRPNLVDVLVFNPPYVSTSDVPKLEDYDQEDMRWVDFALDGGEMGMEITNIVLENLSRYLSPHGVAYILLCANNNPKKVVENVEARGYFAHKISERRAGREILSVYRFSRNELDQH
;
A
#
# COMPACT_ATOMS: atom_id res chain seq x y z
N MET A 1 5.97 -12.54 14.44
CA MET A 1 6.59 -11.29 13.99
C MET A 1 7.73 -11.64 13.08
N LYS A 2 7.47 -11.50 11.78
CA LYS A 2 8.45 -11.70 10.72
C LYS A 2 9.43 -10.51 10.71
N PRO A 3 10.69 -10.71 10.27
CA PRO A 3 11.66 -9.62 10.23
C PRO A 3 11.25 -8.55 9.22
N THR A 4 11.50 -7.29 9.56
CA THR A 4 11.36 -6.15 8.65
C THR A 4 12.42 -6.24 7.53
N PRO A 5 12.05 -6.05 6.25
CA PRO A 5 13.01 -6.04 5.14
C PRO A 5 14.06 -4.94 5.24
N LEU A 6 15.24 -5.19 4.67
CA LEU A 6 16.29 -4.18 4.52
C LEU A 6 15.94 -3.21 3.38
N THR A 7 15.81 -1.92 3.66
CA THR A 7 15.54 -0.92 2.63
C THR A 7 16.81 -0.31 2.04
N ALA A 8 16.74 0.15 0.80
CA ALA A 8 17.73 1.07 0.23
C ALA A 8 17.43 2.50 0.71
N ALA A 9 18.46 3.21 1.19
CA ALA A 9 18.33 4.62 1.57
C ALA A 9 18.30 5.51 0.32
N CYS A 10 17.40 6.48 0.29
CA CYS A 10 17.30 7.48 -0.77
C CYS A 10 16.58 8.73 -0.25
N ASP A 11 17.26 9.88 -0.30
CA ASP A 11 16.78 11.14 0.31
C ASP A 11 15.43 11.63 -0.27
N ASN A 12 15.11 11.23 -1.51
CA ASN A 12 13.90 11.65 -2.22
C ASN A 12 12.76 10.63 -2.13
N VAL A 13 12.82 9.68 -1.21
CA VAL A 13 11.84 8.60 -1.06
C VAL A 13 11.36 8.56 0.38
N TYR A 14 10.06 8.33 0.57
CA TYR A 14 9.48 8.15 1.90
C TYR A 14 10.14 6.97 2.62
N GLU A 15 10.80 7.26 3.74
CA GLU A 15 11.40 6.24 4.60
C GLU A 15 10.30 5.48 5.36
N PRO A 16 10.44 4.16 5.55
CA PRO A 16 9.50 3.41 6.36
C PRO A 16 9.35 4.01 7.76
N PHE A 17 8.11 4.33 8.13
CA PHE A 17 7.77 4.88 9.43
C PHE A 17 6.70 4.05 10.13
N GLU A 18 6.11 4.58 11.22
CA GLU A 18 5.14 3.86 12.06
C GLU A 18 3.94 3.31 11.26
N ASP A 19 3.51 3.99 10.20
CA ASP A 19 2.44 3.56 9.30
C ASP A 19 2.84 2.35 8.43
N SER A 20 4.06 2.38 7.90
CA SER A 20 4.63 1.33 7.06
C SER A 20 4.73 0.03 7.86
N PHE A 21 5.31 0.10 9.07
CA PHE A 21 5.39 -1.05 9.97
C PHE A 21 4.01 -1.54 10.42
N PHE A 22 3.04 -0.63 10.55
CA PHE A 22 1.69 -1.03 10.93
C PHE A 22 1.02 -1.85 9.85
N LEU A 23 1.21 -1.43 8.60
CA LEU A 23 0.71 -2.17 7.45
C LEU A 23 1.37 -3.54 7.36
N LEU A 24 2.67 -3.68 7.62
CA LEU A 24 3.34 -4.99 7.68
C LEU A 24 2.72 -5.90 8.75
N ASP A 25 2.50 -5.37 9.96
CA ASP A 25 1.88 -6.13 11.06
C ASP A 25 0.46 -6.61 10.67
N CYS A 26 -0.33 -5.74 10.02
CA CYS A 26 -1.67 -6.10 9.54
C CYS A 26 -1.64 -7.14 8.42
N LEU A 27 -0.68 -7.06 7.50
CA LEU A 27 -0.50 -8.06 6.45
C LEU A 27 -0.03 -9.41 7.04
N GLU A 28 0.80 -9.41 8.09
CA GLU A 28 1.18 -10.64 8.81
C GLU A 28 -0.03 -11.31 9.46
N LEU A 29 -0.97 -10.54 10.05
CA LEU A 29 -2.23 -11.08 10.56
C LEU A 29 -3.11 -11.71 9.47
N GLU A 30 -3.02 -11.20 8.25
CA GLU A 30 -3.78 -11.66 7.09
C GLU A 30 -3.07 -12.76 6.29
N GLU A 31 -1.95 -13.30 6.79
CA GLU A 31 -1.23 -14.42 6.16
C GLU A 31 -2.16 -15.62 5.81
N PRO A 32 -3.13 -16.04 6.65
CA PRO A 32 -4.05 -17.13 6.28
C PRO A 32 -4.88 -16.83 5.03
N VAL A 33 -5.36 -15.59 4.89
CA VAL A 33 -6.15 -15.14 3.73
C VAL A 33 -5.25 -15.06 2.49
N LEU A 34 -4.07 -14.47 2.64
CA LEU A 34 -3.10 -14.30 1.56
C LEU A 34 -2.59 -15.64 1.01
N ARG A 35 -2.37 -16.65 1.86
CA ARG A 35 -2.00 -18.01 1.46
C ARG A 35 -3.12 -18.78 0.76
N GLY A 36 -4.38 -18.32 0.86
CA GLY A 36 -5.51 -18.91 0.17
C GLY A 36 -5.49 -18.70 -1.35
N PHE A 37 -4.75 -17.68 -1.83
CA PHE A 37 -4.62 -17.40 -3.25
C PHE A 37 -3.64 -18.35 -3.96
N LYS A 38 -3.98 -18.76 -5.18
CA LYS A 38 -3.12 -19.62 -6.01
C LYS A 38 -2.44 -18.78 -7.09
N ALA A 39 -1.17 -18.43 -6.86
CA ALA A 39 -0.39 -17.58 -7.75
C ALA A 39 -1.07 -16.23 -8.09
N PRO A 40 -1.48 -15.43 -7.08
CA PRO A 40 -2.18 -14.17 -7.30
C PRO A 40 -1.32 -13.15 -8.05
N LEU A 41 -1.95 -12.21 -8.75
CA LEU A 41 -1.30 -10.94 -9.06
C LEU A 41 -1.42 -10.00 -7.86
N VAL A 42 -0.27 -9.59 -7.32
CA VAL A 42 -0.18 -8.72 -6.14
C VAL A 42 0.38 -7.38 -6.57
N ALA A 43 -0.34 -6.29 -6.30
CA ALA A 43 0.04 -4.96 -6.70
C ALA A 43 0.11 -4.01 -5.50
N GLU A 44 1.22 -3.29 -5.37
CA GLU A 44 1.36 -2.15 -4.46
C GLU A 44 1.16 -0.82 -5.21
N ILE A 45 0.35 0.08 -4.66
CA ILE A 45 0.25 1.47 -5.10
C ILE A 45 1.08 2.35 -4.17
N GLY A 46 1.92 3.22 -4.73
CA GLY A 46 2.78 4.12 -3.95
C GLY A 46 3.87 3.36 -3.22
N CYS A 47 4.68 2.60 -3.95
CA CYS A 47 5.60 1.65 -3.33
C CYS A 47 6.74 2.29 -2.53
N GLY A 48 7.06 3.58 -2.75
CA GLY A 48 8.02 4.31 -1.92
C GLY A 48 9.36 3.60 -1.80
N SER A 49 9.75 3.26 -0.57
CA SER A 49 11.00 2.53 -0.27
C SER A 49 10.99 1.07 -0.71
N GLY A 50 9.83 0.51 -1.07
CA GLY A 50 9.63 -0.89 -1.43
C GLY A 50 9.56 -1.85 -0.25
N VAL A 51 9.49 -1.34 0.99
CA VAL A 51 9.51 -2.19 2.20
C VAL A 51 8.33 -3.15 2.26
N VAL A 52 7.14 -2.72 1.83
CA VAL A 52 5.93 -3.56 1.82
C VAL A 52 6.04 -4.61 0.73
N SER A 53 6.37 -4.22 -0.49
CA SER A 53 6.71 -5.14 -1.59
C SER A 53 7.74 -6.19 -1.18
N ALA A 54 8.82 -5.80 -0.50
CA ALA A 54 9.86 -6.74 -0.06
C ALA A 54 9.46 -7.63 1.14
N PHE A 55 8.37 -7.30 1.84
CA PHE A 55 7.84 -8.11 2.93
C PHE A 55 6.90 -9.21 2.45
N LEU A 56 6.12 -8.97 1.39
CA LEU A 56 5.15 -9.91 0.83
C LEU A 56 5.71 -11.31 0.49
N PRO A 57 6.96 -11.49 0.04
CA PRO A 57 7.58 -12.81 -0.13
C PRO A 57 7.57 -13.69 1.13
N SER A 58 7.51 -13.08 2.32
CA SER A 58 7.44 -13.80 3.59
C SER A 58 6.03 -14.31 3.92
N LEU A 59 5.00 -13.84 3.19
CA LEU A 59 3.58 -14.14 3.42
C LEU A 59 2.99 -15.02 2.32
N ILE A 60 3.45 -14.88 1.07
CA ILE A 60 2.85 -15.50 -0.11
C ILE A 60 3.89 -16.36 -0.84
N ASP A 61 3.63 -17.66 -0.95
CA ASP A 61 4.59 -18.64 -1.46
C ASP A 61 4.87 -18.53 -2.97
N LEU A 62 3.90 -18.09 -3.75
CA LEU A 62 4.04 -17.90 -5.20
C LEU A 62 3.03 -16.87 -5.64
N TYR A 63 3.48 -15.83 -6.34
CA TYR A 63 2.63 -14.75 -6.86
C TYR A 63 3.38 -13.96 -7.94
N ILE A 64 2.67 -13.05 -8.62
CA ILE A 64 3.24 -12.08 -9.56
C ILE A 64 3.34 -10.73 -8.84
N PRO A 65 4.54 -10.29 -8.42
CA PRO A 65 4.76 -9.02 -7.74
C PRO A 65 4.76 -7.85 -8.73
N MET A 66 3.93 -6.85 -8.47
CA MET A 66 3.93 -5.59 -9.17
C MET A 66 3.88 -4.42 -8.19
N ALA A 67 4.47 -3.29 -8.57
CA ALA A 67 4.42 -2.06 -7.82
C ALA A 67 4.33 -0.85 -8.74
N SER A 68 3.80 0.25 -8.21
CA SER A 68 3.69 1.51 -8.93
C SER A 68 4.01 2.69 -8.05
N ASP A 69 4.65 3.70 -8.62
CA ASP A 69 4.88 4.99 -7.97
C ASP A 69 4.97 6.11 -9.01
N VAL A 70 4.59 7.33 -8.65
CA VAL A 70 4.79 8.51 -9.51
C VAL A 70 6.23 9.02 -9.44
N ASN A 71 6.89 8.80 -8.30
CA ASN A 71 8.25 9.19 -8.03
C ASN A 71 9.25 8.19 -8.68
N PRO A 72 10.08 8.64 -9.64
CA PRO A 72 11.07 7.77 -10.27
C PRO A 72 12.13 7.23 -9.29
N ALA A 73 12.45 7.99 -8.24
CA ALA A 73 13.37 7.54 -7.21
C ALA A 73 12.78 6.37 -6.41
N ALA A 74 11.50 6.45 -6.03
CA ALA A 74 10.78 5.36 -5.36
C ALA A 74 10.77 4.07 -6.19
N CYS A 75 10.56 4.19 -7.51
CA CYS A 75 10.61 3.04 -8.41
C CYS A 75 11.98 2.33 -8.38
N THR A 76 13.07 3.11 -8.44
CA THR A 76 14.44 2.59 -8.43
C THR A 76 14.81 2.02 -7.06
N THR A 77 14.44 2.71 -5.99
CA THR A 77 14.63 2.27 -4.61
C THR A 77 13.89 0.97 -4.33
N THR A 78 12.67 0.81 -4.83
CA THR A 78 11.89 -0.42 -4.68
C THR A 78 12.58 -1.61 -5.34
N LEU A 79 13.14 -1.45 -6.54
CA LEU A 79 13.93 -2.50 -7.20
C LEU A 79 15.16 -2.91 -6.37
N SER A 80 15.90 -1.91 -5.86
CA SER A 80 17.07 -2.16 -5.01
C SER A 80 16.72 -2.80 -3.66
N THR A 81 15.61 -2.39 -3.05
CA THR A 81 15.08 -3.00 -1.82
C THR A 81 14.64 -4.44 -2.10
N TRP A 82 13.95 -4.70 -3.21
CA TRP A 82 13.55 -6.06 -3.60
C TRP A 82 14.76 -6.99 -3.76
N GLU A 83 15.78 -6.58 -4.52
CA GLU A 83 16.99 -7.39 -4.79
C GLU A 83 17.69 -7.83 -3.49
N LYS A 84 17.72 -6.96 -2.47
CA LYS A 84 18.33 -7.24 -1.16
C LYS A 84 17.59 -8.29 -0.33
N ASN A 85 16.31 -8.56 -0.63
CA ASN A 85 15.43 -9.32 0.26
C ASN A 85 14.78 -10.54 -0.42
N SER A 86 14.42 -10.45 -1.71
CA SER A 86 13.60 -11.46 -2.41
C SER A 86 14.25 -12.84 -2.40
N ASN A 87 15.55 -12.91 -2.65
CA ASN A 87 16.34 -14.15 -2.60
C ASN A 87 16.44 -14.76 -1.19
N THR A 88 16.32 -13.95 -0.15
CA THR A 88 16.36 -14.43 1.25
C THR A 88 15.05 -15.10 1.65
N TYR A 89 13.92 -14.56 1.21
CA TYR A 89 12.61 -15.06 1.62
C TYR A 89 12.10 -16.18 0.71
N ASN A 90 12.21 -16.03 -0.61
CA ASN A 90 11.65 -16.99 -1.55
C ASN A 90 12.31 -16.93 -2.94
N PRO A 91 13.33 -17.79 -3.21
CA PRO A 91 14.08 -17.77 -4.47
C PRO A 91 13.28 -18.27 -5.68
N LYS A 92 12.01 -18.68 -5.50
CA LYS A 92 11.14 -19.15 -6.59
C LYS A 92 10.21 -18.07 -7.11
N LEU A 93 10.18 -16.90 -6.47
CA LEU A 93 9.36 -15.79 -6.95
C LEU A 93 9.94 -15.21 -8.24
N PRO A 94 9.08 -14.80 -9.18
CA PRO A 94 9.50 -13.92 -10.25
C PRO A 94 9.97 -12.57 -9.69
N GLU A 95 10.81 -11.88 -10.45
CA GLU A 95 11.23 -10.52 -10.10
C GLU A 95 10.03 -9.56 -10.07
N ILE A 96 10.14 -8.51 -9.24
CA ILE A 96 9.12 -7.46 -9.17
C ILE A 96 9.13 -6.57 -10.41
N GLU A 97 7.95 -6.33 -10.96
CA GLU A 97 7.73 -5.34 -12.02
C GLU A 97 7.32 -4.00 -11.39
N VAL A 98 8.18 -2.99 -11.49
CA VAL A 98 7.92 -1.65 -10.93
C VAL A 98 7.66 -0.67 -12.06
N VAL A 99 6.48 -0.06 -12.06
CA VAL A 99 6.04 0.86 -13.13
C VAL A 99 5.92 2.28 -12.60
N ARG A 100 6.66 3.21 -13.20
CA ARG A 100 6.44 4.63 -12.95
C ARG A 100 5.11 5.07 -13.58
N GLY A 101 4.15 5.46 -12.76
CA GLY A 101 2.84 5.86 -13.25
C GLY A 101 1.87 6.23 -12.13
N SER A 102 0.74 6.81 -12.54
CA SER A 102 -0.35 7.14 -11.61
C SER A 102 -1.17 5.89 -11.29
N LEU A 103 -1.15 5.48 -10.02
CA LEU A 103 -1.87 4.31 -9.51
C LEU A 103 -1.58 3.08 -10.41
N LEU A 104 -2.60 2.27 -10.69
CA LEU A 104 -2.51 1.10 -11.58
C LEU A 104 -3.06 1.38 -12.99
N GLY A 105 -2.92 2.61 -13.50
CA GLY A 105 -3.47 3.02 -14.79
C GLY A 105 -2.97 2.19 -15.99
N PHE A 106 -1.80 1.56 -15.85
CA PHE A 106 -1.17 0.72 -16.87
C PHE A 106 -1.73 -0.72 -16.92
N LEU A 107 -2.46 -1.17 -15.89
CA LEU A 107 -3.04 -2.51 -15.86
C LEU A 107 -4.36 -2.59 -16.61
N ARG A 108 -4.61 -3.76 -17.19
CA ARG A 108 -5.96 -4.09 -17.68
C ARG A 108 -6.91 -4.22 -16.48
N PRO A 109 -8.21 -3.95 -16.67
CA PRO A 109 -9.18 -4.10 -15.60
C PRO A 109 -9.26 -5.53 -15.07
N ASN A 110 -9.64 -5.67 -13.80
CA ASN A 110 -10.00 -6.91 -13.12
C ASN A 110 -8.90 -7.96 -13.00
N LEU A 111 -7.65 -7.53 -12.82
CA LEU A 111 -6.51 -8.43 -12.73
C LEU A 111 -5.92 -8.58 -11.33
N VAL A 112 -6.10 -7.60 -10.44
CA VAL A 112 -5.38 -7.58 -9.16
C VAL A 112 -6.10 -8.45 -8.14
N ASP A 113 -5.44 -9.50 -7.66
CA ASP A 113 -5.97 -10.38 -6.63
C ASP A 113 -5.67 -9.86 -5.23
N VAL A 114 -4.52 -9.22 -5.03
CA VAL A 114 -4.17 -8.55 -3.78
C VAL A 114 -3.64 -7.16 -4.10
N LEU A 115 -4.41 -6.15 -3.70
CA LEU A 115 -4.01 -4.75 -3.78
C LEU A 115 -3.53 -4.30 -2.40
N VAL A 116 -2.39 -3.65 -2.32
CA VAL A 116 -1.89 -3.03 -1.09
C VAL A 116 -1.67 -1.54 -1.34
N PHE A 117 -2.15 -0.70 -0.44
CA PHE A 117 -2.03 0.75 -0.56
C PHE A 117 -1.83 1.41 0.80
N ASN A 118 -0.66 2.01 1.00
CA ASN A 118 -0.43 3.02 2.04
C ASN A 118 -0.57 4.41 1.37
N PRO A 119 -1.75 5.05 1.39
CA PRO A 119 -1.95 6.31 0.68
C PRO A 119 -1.20 7.48 1.32
N PRO A 120 -0.98 8.58 0.59
CA PRO A 120 -0.79 9.87 1.24
C PRO A 120 -2.08 10.24 1.98
N TYR A 121 -2.05 10.22 3.31
CA TYR A 121 -3.25 10.41 4.17
C TYR A 121 -3.24 11.71 4.97
N VAL A 122 -2.21 12.56 4.80
CA VAL A 122 -2.09 13.84 5.50
C VAL A 122 -2.86 14.90 4.73
N SER A 123 -3.65 15.73 5.41
CA SER A 123 -4.32 16.87 4.78
C SER A 123 -3.29 17.85 4.25
N THR A 124 -3.48 18.42 3.05
CA THR A 124 -2.56 19.43 2.48
C THR A 124 -2.29 20.61 3.43
N SER A 125 -3.25 20.94 4.30
CA SER A 125 -3.09 21.99 5.33
C SER A 125 -2.05 21.64 6.41
N ASP A 126 -1.85 20.34 6.64
CA ASP A 126 -1.10 19.77 7.75
C ASP A 126 0.24 19.17 7.27
N VAL A 127 0.44 19.05 5.96
CA VAL A 127 1.73 18.73 5.36
C VAL A 127 2.73 19.82 5.77
N PRO A 128 3.85 19.48 6.43
CA PRO A 128 4.85 20.46 6.83
C PRO A 128 5.33 21.28 5.62
N LYS A 129 5.00 22.58 5.60
CA LYS A 129 5.56 23.49 4.61
C LYS A 129 6.98 23.80 5.01
N LEU A 130 7.93 23.16 4.34
CA LEU A 130 9.34 23.46 4.53
C LEU A 130 9.65 24.81 3.87
N GLU A 131 9.63 25.89 4.66
CA GLU A 131 9.80 27.27 4.16
C GLU A 131 11.24 27.57 3.67
N ASP A 132 12.22 26.69 3.90
CA ASP A 132 13.66 26.99 3.76
C ASP A 132 14.51 25.90 3.08
N TYR A 133 14.04 25.25 2.01
CA TYR A 133 14.92 24.39 1.19
C TYR A 133 14.95 24.83 -0.27
N ASP A 134 16.16 25.18 -0.75
CA ASP A 134 16.48 25.09 -2.17
C ASP A 134 16.48 23.60 -2.55
N GLN A 135 15.68 23.24 -3.56
CA GLN A 135 15.84 22.10 -4.50
C GLN A 135 14.55 21.28 -4.69
N GLU A 136 14.33 20.87 -5.95
CA GLU A 136 13.22 20.02 -6.42
C GLU A 136 13.14 18.65 -5.70
N ASP A 137 14.20 18.29 -4.97
CA ASP A 137 14.42 17.02 -4.29
C ASP A 137 13.46 16.75 -3.11
N MET A 138 13.08 17.76 -2.31
CA MET A 138 12.15 17.58 -1.17
C MET A 138 10.68 17.53 -1.57
N ARG A 139 10.32 17.99 -2.78
CA ARG A 139 8.92 17.98 -3.24
C ARG A 139 8.34 16.56 -3.30
N TRP A 140 9.16 15.56 -3.58
CA TRP A 140 8.70 14.18 -3.71
C TRP A 140 8.28 13.54 -2.40
N VAL A 141 8.94 13.91 -1.30
CA VAL A 141 8.56 13.44 0.04
C VAL A 141 7.25 14.09 0.48
N ASP A 142 7.07 15.39 0.19
CA ASP A 142 5.80 16.08 0.44
C ASP A 142 4.65 15.44 -0.34
N PHE A 143 4.87 15.10 -1.62
CA PHE A 143 3.88 14.37 -2.44
C PHE A 143 3.54 12.98 -1.89
N ALA A 144 4.46 12.33 -1.17
CA ALA A 144 4.19 11.05 -0.53
C ALA A 144 3.29 11.18 0.72
N LEU A 145 3.15 12.38 1.27
CA LEU A 145 2.29 12.67 2.43
C LEU A 145 0.98 13.35 2.04
N ASP A 146 1.00 14.22 1.03
CA ASP A 146 -0.12 15.09 0.64
C ASP A 146 -1.28 14.32 0.02
N GLY A 147 -2.29 14.04 0.83
CA GLY A 147 -3.51 13.35 0.42
C GLY A 147 -4.63 14.28 -0.04
N GLY A 148 -4.38 15.59 -0.15
CA GLY A 148 -5.42 16.56 -0.52
C GLY A 148 -6.38 16.88 0.61
N GLU A 149 -7.62 17.26 0.26
CA GLU A 149 -8.68 17.54 1.24
C GLU A 149 -8.94 16.33 2.15
N MET A 150 -8.79 16.53 3.47
CA MET A 150 -8.88 15.48 4.52
C MET A 150 -7.93 14.28 4.31
N GLY A 151 -6.91 14.42 3.46
CA GLY A 151 -5.99 13.34 3.14
C GLY A 151 -6.64 12.19 2.35
N MET A 152 -7.67 12.46 1.56
CA MET A 152 -8.50 11.42 0.93
C MET A 152 -8.66 11.54 -0.58
N GLU A 153 -8.08 12.53 -1.26
CA GLU A 153 -8.27 12.71 -2.70
C GLU A 153 -7.79 11.48 -3.49
N ILE A 154 -6.56 11.03 -3.26
CA ILE A 154 -5.98 9.87 -3.95
C ILE A 154 -6.65 8.57 -3.48
N THR A 155 -6.92 8.45 -2.18
CA THR A 155 -7.60 7.30 -1.58
C THR A 155 -9.00 7.10 -2.16
N ASN A 156 -9.77 8.19 -2.33
CA ASN A 156 -11.11 8.13 -2.92
C ASN A 156 -11.07 7.66 -4.38
N ILE A 157 -10.08 8.08 -5.18
CA ILE A 157 -9.91 7.59 -6.55
C ILE A 157 -9.74 6.07 -6.55
N VAL A 158 -8.90 5.53 -5.66
CA VAL A 158 -8.70 4.07 -5.56
C VAL A 158 -9.97 3.36 -5.12
N LEU A 159 -10.63 3.85 -4.07
CA LEU A 159 -11.85 3.26 -3.51
C LEU A 159 -13.02 3.26 -4.51
N GLU A 160 -13.16 4.31 -5.31
CA GLU A 160 -14.18 4.43 -6.36
C GLU A 160 -13.90 3.51 -7.55
N ASN A 161 -12.64 3.14 -7.76
CA ASN A 161 -12.19 2.32 -8.89
C ASN A 161 -11.77 0.90 -8.48
N LEU A 162 -12.09 0.43 -7.26
CA LEU A 162 -11.81 -0.95 -6.83
C LEU A 162 -12.36 -1.98 -7.83
N SER A 163 -13.52 -1.71 -8.44
CA SER A 163 -14.13 -2.61 -9.40
C SER A 163 -13.39 -2.68 -10.73
N ARG A 164 -12.57 -1.67 -11.04
CA ARG A 164 -11.65 -1.66 -12.17
C ARG A 164 -10.37 -2.41 -11.85
N TYR A 165 -9.82 -2.29 -10.64
CA TYR A 165 -8.53 -2.91 -10.30
C TYR A 165 -8.67 -4.40 -9.94
N LEU A 166 -9.57 -4.70 -9.01
CA LEU A 166 -9.64 -6.01 -8.39
C LEU A 166 -10.24 -7.08 -9.32
N SER A 167 -9.64 -8.27 -9.28
CA SER A 167 -10.22 -9.49 -9.81
C SER A 167 -11.54 -9.83 -9.10
N PRO A 168 -12.36 -10.77 -9.61
CA PRO A 168 -13.61 -11.17 -8.95
C PRO A 168 -13.45 -11.68 -7.51
N HIS A 169 -12.26 -12.18 -7.15
CA HIS A 169 -11.93 -12.67 -5.81
C HIS A 169 -10.89 -11.80 -5.11
N GLY A 170 -10.55 -10.65 -5.71
CA GLY A 170 -9.49 -9.79 -5.22
C GLY A 170 -9.84 -9.07 -3.92
N VAL A 171 -8.79 -8.78 -3.14
CA VAL A 171 -8.85 -8.02 -1.89
C VAL A 171 -7.98 -6.77 -1.99
N ALA A 172 -8.37 -5.71 -1.29
CA ALA A 172 -7.56 -4.50 -1.14
C ALA A 172 -7.28 -4.22 0.33
N TYR A 173 -6.00 -4.08 0.71
CA TYR A 173 -5.56 -3.64 2.03
C TYR A 173 -5.17 -2.16 1.94
N ILE A 174 -5.92 -1.32 2.65
CA ILE A 174 -5.73 0.14 2.60
C ILE A 174 -5.59 0.68 4.02
N LEU A 175 -4.54 1.46 4.25
CA LEU A 175 -4.32 2.19 5.49
C LEU A 175 -5.13 3.50 5.49
N LEU A 176 -5.76 3.81 6.62
CA LEU A 176 -6.51 5.04 6.87
C LEU A 176 -6.12 5.60 8.24
N CYS A 177 -6.02 6.92 8.35
CA CYS A 177 -5.89 7.62 9.62
C CYS A 177 -7.28 8.10 10.12
N ALA A 178 -7.40 8.43 11.41
CA ALA A 178 -8.66 8.90 11.99
C ALA A 178 -9.23 10.16 11.30
N ASN A 179 -8.37 11.05 10.81
CA ASN A 179 -8.79 12.26 10.09
C ASN A 179 -9.48 11.94 8.75
N ASN A 180 -9.20 10.77 8.15
CA ASN A 180 -9.87 10.32 6.94
C ASN A 180 -11.33 9.90 7.16
N ASN A 181 -11.82 9.90 8.41
CA ASN A 181 -13.13 9.40 8.81
C ASN A 181 -13.41 7.96 8.30
N PRO A 182 -12.68 6.95 8.81
CA PRO A 182 -12.78 5.57 8.33
C PRO A 182 -14.20 5.00 8.37
N LYS A 183 -15.03 5.44 9.32
CA LYS A 183 -16.44 5.03 9.38
C LYS A 183 -17.21 5.42 8.11
N LYS A 184 -17.06 6.67 7.66
CA LYS A 184 -17.69 7.16 6.43
C LYS A 184 -17.12 6.46 5.20
N VAL A 185 -15.82 6.17 5.19
CA VAL A 185 -15.16 5.40 4.12
C VAL A 185 -15.80 4.02 4.00
N VAL A 186 -15.96 3.30 5.11
CA VAL A 186 -16.60 1.99 5.17
C VAL A 186 -18.05 2.07 4.64
N GLU A 187 -18.86 2.99 5.18
CA GLU A 187 -20.26 3.16 4.74
C GLU A 187 -20.37 3.39 3.22
N ASN A 188 -19.49 4.22 2.66
CA ASN A 188 -19.46 4.51 1.22
C ASN A 188 -19.05 3.29 0.37
N VAL A 189 -18.09 2.50 0.84
CA VAL A 189 -17.60 1.32 0.12
C VAL A 189 -18.62 0.18 0.20
N GLU A 190 -19.26 -0.02 1.35
CA GLU A 190 -20.33 -1.01 1.53
C GLU A 190 -21.56 -0.68 0.70
N ALA A 191 -21.94 0.60 0.58
CA ALA A 191 -23.02 1.04 -0.30
C ALA A 191 -22.77 0.70 -1.79
N ARG A 192 -21.52 0.40 -2.18
CA ARG A 192 -21.13 -0.01 -3.53
C ARG A 192 -21.01 -1.55 -3.68
N GLY A 193 -21.42 -2.31 -2.66
CA GLY A 193 -21.47 -3.77 -2.70
C GLY A 193 -20.15 -4.47 -2.34
N TYR A 194 -19.28 -3.80 -1.58
CA TYR A 194 -18.07 -4.40 -1.02
C TYR A 194 -18.25 -4.71 0.46
N PHE A 195 -17.55 -5.72 0.95
CA PHE A 195 -17.34 -5.92 2.37
C PHE A 195 -16.13 -5.11 2.82
N ALA A 196 -16.20 -4.50 4.00
CA ALA A 196 -15.08 -3.84 4.63
C ALA A 196 -14.79 -4.47 5.99
N HIS A 197 -13.58 -4.99 6.18
CA HIS A 197 -13.15 -5.60 7.42
C HIS A 197 -11.98 -4.81 8.01
N LYS A 198 -12.13 -4.30 9.24
CA LYS A 198 -11.02 -3.65 9.96
C LYS A 198 -10.07 -4.74 10.49
N ILE A 199 -8.85 -4.78 9.97
CA ILE A 199 -7.84 -5.76 10.40
C ILE A 199 -7.33 -5.42 11.78
N SER A 200 -6.91 -4.16 11.96
CA SER A 200 -6.41 -3.66 13.23
C SER A 200 -6.49 -2.14 13.27
N GLU A 201 -6.30 -1.59 14.47
CA GLU A 201 -6.21 -0.16 14.73
C GLU A 201 -5.16 0.07 15.82
N ARG A 202 -4.30 1.08 15.64
CA ARG A 202 -3.33 1.47 16.66
C ARG A 202 -3.09 2.97 16.66
N ARG A 203 -2.62 3.46 17.80
CA ARG A 203 -2.08 4.82 17.92
C ARG A 203 -0.63 4.84 17.46
N ALA A 204 -0.30 5.74 16.54
CA ALA A 204 1.04 6.02 16.03
C ALA A 204 1.30 7.51 16.20
N GLY A 205 2.20 7.89 17.12
CA GLY A 205 2.39 9.27 17.54
C GLY A 205 1.07 9.96 17.98
N ARG A 206 0.67 10.99 17.22
CA ARG A 206 -0.56 11.77 17.45
C ARG A 206 -1.76 11.25 16.68
N GLU A 207 -1.57 10.28 15.81
CA GLU A 207 -2.58 9.78 14.90
C GLU A 207 -3.10 8.41 15.38
N ILE A 208 -4.31 8.08 14.95
CA ILE A 208 -4.86 6.72 15.08
C ILE A 208 -4.93 6.18 13.67
N LEU A 209 -4.17 5.12 13.41
CA LEU A 209 -4.11 4.44 12.14
C LEU A 209 -4.96 3.17 12.20
N SER A 210 -5.56 2.82 11.07
CA SER A 210 -6.37 1.62 10.90
C SER A 210 -6.13 1.04 9.52
N VAL A 211 -6.05 -0.28 9.41
CA VAL A 211 -5.94 -0.98 8.11
C VAL A 211 -7.23 -1.73 7.86
N TYR A 212 -7.79 -1.55 6.67
CA TYR A 212 -9.01 -2.22 6.23
C TYR A 212 -8.72 -3.14 5.05
N ARG A 213 -9.35 -4.31 5.06
CA ARG A 213 -9.50 -5.18 3.90
C ARG A 213 -10.85 -4.92 3.24
N PHE A 214 -10.84 -4.62 1.95
CA PHE A 214 -12.03 -4.50 1.12
C PHE A 214 -12.11 -5.66 0.12
N SER A 215 -13.27 -6.28 -0.03
CA SER A 215 -13.49 -7.43 -0.92
C SER A 215 -14.90 -7.48 -1.48
N ARG A 216 -15.10 -8.11 -2.64
CA ARG A 216 -16.45 -8.31 -3.21
C ARG A 216 -17.21 -9.46 -2.55
N ASN A 217 -16.47 -10.48 -2.12
CA ASN A 217 -17.02 -11.64 -1.46
C ASN A 217 -16.68 -11.55 0.03
N GLU A 218 -17.60 -12.02 0.86
CA GLU A 218 -17.33 -12.25 2.28
C GLU A 218 -16.24 -13.33 2.39
N LEU A 219 -15.24 -13.09 3.22
CA LEU A 219 -14.14 -14.02 3.46
C LEU A 219 -14.25 -14.49 4.90
N ASP A 220 -14.21 -15.80 5.10
CA ASP A 220 -14.26 -16.40 6.43
C ASP A 220 -13.11 -15.88 7.30
N GLN A 221 -13.43 -15.48 8.52
CA GLN A 221 -12.44 -15.14 9.55
C GLN A 221 -11.99 -16.46 10.18
N HIS A 222 -10.73 -16.85 9.95
CA HIS A 222 -10.13 -18.01 10.60
C HIS A 222 -9.65 -17.69 12.02
#